data_AF-A0A3D1QTS6-F1
#
_entry.id   AF-A0A3D1QTS6-F1
#
_cell.length_a   1.000
_cell.length_b   1.000
_cell.length_c   1.000
_cell.angle_alpha   90.00
_cell.angle_beta   90.00
_cell.angle_gamma   90.00
#
_symmetry.space_group_name_H-M   'P 1'
#
loop_
_entity.id
_entity.type
_entity.pdbx_description
1 polymer ?
#
loop_
_entity_poly.entity_id
_entity_poly.type
_entity_poly.pdbx_seq_one_letter_code
_entity_poly.pdbx_strand_id
1 'polypeptide(L)' 'ATIPELMGIMPAPDFPTAGFICGRKGIYDAFTTGRGHLKVRAKAEIEVDPKTERETIIVTELPYQV' A
#
# COMPACT_ATOMS: atom_id res chain seq x y z
N ALA A 1 20.53 16.96 8.43
CA ALA A 1 19.22 16.57 7.89
C ALA A 1 18.31 16.18 9.04
N THR A 2 17.13 16.76 9.13
CA THR A 2 16.10 16.36 10.10
C THR A 2 15.27 15.20 9.55
N ILE A 3 14.58 14.44 10.42
CA ILE A 3 13.70 13.34 9.97
C ILE A 3 12.62 13.84 8.99
N PRO A 4 11.95 14.98 9.22
CA PRO A 4 10.97 15.52 8.26
C PRO A 4 11.57 15.86 6.88
N GLU A 5 12.79 16.38 6.82
CA GLU A 5 13.49 16.63 5.55
C GLU A 5 13.73 15.33 4.78
N LEU A 6 14.16 14.27 5.47
CA LEU A 6 14.36 12.95 4.87
C LEU A 6 13.04 12.33 4.40
N MET A 7 11.95 12.51 5.15
CA MET A 7 10.62 12.06 4.75
C MET A 7 10.07 12.80 3.52
N GLY A 8 10.52 14.04 3.27
CA GLY A 8 10.20 14.76 2.04
C GLY A 8 10.84 14.14 0.79
N ILE A 9 12.00 13.50 0.95
CA ILE A 9 12.73 12.82 -0.13
C ILE A 9 12.26 11.37 -0.27
N MET A 10 12.09 10.66 0.85
CA MET A 10 11.67 9.27 0.93
C MET A 10 10.39 9.15 1.77
N PRO A 11 9.19 9.31 1.17
CA PRO A 11 7.94 9.41 1.91
C PRO A 11 7.41 8.06 2.42
N ALA A 12 7.80 6.94 1.82
CA ALA A 12 7.30 5.61 2.10
C ALA A 12 8.30 4.53 1.64
N PRO A 13 8.20 3.29 2.17
CA PRO A 13 8.94 2.15 1.63
C PRO A 13 8.37 1.73 0.26
N ASP A 14 9.22 1.10 -0.54
CA ASP A 14 8.86 0.58 -1.86
C ASP A 14 8.88 -0.95 -1.82
N PHE A 15 7.82 -1.59 -2.35
CA PHE A 15 7.66 -3.04 -2.37
C PHE A 15 7.77 -3.56 -3.80
N PRO A 16 8.51 -4.66 -4.05
CA PRO A 16 8.67 -5.19 -5.41
C PRO A 16 7.37 -5.74 -6.02
N THR A 17 6.34 -5.99 -5.19
CA THR A 17 5.03 -6.49 -5.60
C THR A 17 3.98 -5.39 -5.77
N ALA A 18 4.39 -4.11 -5.71
CA ALA A 18 3.49 -2.96 -5.73
C ALA A 18 2.43 -3.03 -4.59
N GLY A 19 1.17 -2.73 -4.89
CA GLY A 19 0.07 -2.67 -3.94
C GLY A 19 -0.06 -1.33 -3.21
N PHE A 20 -0.88 -1.31 -2.16
CA PHE A 20 -1.21 -0.09 -1.42
C PHE A 20 -0.77 -0.14 0.04
N ILE A 21 -0.03 0.89 0.46
CA ILE A 21 0.21 1.13 1.89
C ILE A 21 -0.98 1.91 2.47
N CYS A 22 -1.65 1.30 3.44
CA CYS A 22 -2.82 1.85 4.10
C CYS A 22 -2.42 2.71 5.31
N GLY A 23 -2.33 4.01 5.09
CA GLY A 23 -2.07 5.02 6.13
C GLY A 23 -0.60 5.38 6.30
N ARG A 24 -0.36 6.60 6.80
CA ARG A 24 1.00 7.18 6.91
C ARG A 24 1.60 7.12 8.31
N LYS A 25 0.77 6.95 9.35
CA LYS A 25 1.23 6.92 10.76
C LYS A 25 2.28 5.83 10.99
N GLY A 26 2.07 4.62 10.47
CA GLY A 26 3.02 3.52 10.62
C GLY A 26 4.39 3.80 10.00
N ILE A 27 4.43 4.54 8.89
CA ILE A 27 5.67 4.98 8.24
C ILE A 27 6.38 6.02 9.13
N TYR A 28 5.64 7.02 9.60
CA TYR A 28 6.19 8.06 10.47
C TYR A 28 6.76 7.48 11.78
N ASP A 29 6.00 6.59 12.44
CA ASP A 29 6.43 5.94 13.67
C ASP A 29 7.67 5.07 13.41
N ALA A 30 7.73 4.37 12.28
CA ALA A 30 8.91 3.59 11.88
C ALA A 30 10.16 4.47 11.68
N PHE A 31 10.02 5.60 11.00
CA PHE A 31 11.15 6.51 10.75
C PHE A 31 11.62 7.27 11.99
N THR A 32 10.73 7.55 12.94
CA THR A 32 11.06 8.31 14.16
C THR A 32 11.51 7.42 15.32
N THR A 33 10.94 6.23 15.46
CA THR A 33 11.18 5.35 16.62
C THR A 33 11.92 4.06 16.26
N GLY A 34 12.09 3.77 14.96
CA GLY A 34 12.58 2.48 14.48
C GLY A 34 11.55 1.36 14.55
N ARG A 35 10.33 1.63 15.04
CA ARG A 35 9.22 0.66 15.14
C ARG A 35 7.95 1.25 14.55
N GLY A 36 7.32 0.53 13.65
CA GLY A 36 6.05 0.95 13.06
C GLY A 36 5.32 -0.23 12.44
N HIS A 37 4.00 -0.16 12.48
CA HIS A 37 3.15 -1.17 11.88
C HIS A 37 2.57 -0.64 10.57
N LEU A 38 2.95 -1.26 9.45
CA LEU A 38 2.45 -0.91 8.12
C LEU A 38 1.43 -1.95 7.66
N LYS A 39 0.29 -1.46 7.16
CA LYS A 39 -0.73 -2.31 6.54
C LYS A 39 -0.59 -2.20 5.02
N VAL A 40 -0.37 -3.32 4.36
CA VAL A 40 -0.30 -3.41 2.88
C VAL A 40 -1.54 -4.12 2.35
N ARG A 41 -2.12 -3.63 1.27
CA ARG A 41 -3.34 -4.18 0.64
C ARG A 41 -3.09 -4.51 -0.83
N ALA A 42 -3.71 -5.58 -1.28
CA ALA A 42 -3.84 -5.93 -2.69
C ALA A 42 -4.53 -4.83 -3.49
N LYS A 43 -4.24 -4.76 -4.79
CA LYS A 43 -5.02 -3.97 -5.74
C LYS A 43 -6.09 -4.86 -6.33
N ALA A 44 -7.34 -4.41 -6.20
CA ALA A 44 -8.49 -5.13 -6.74
C ALA A 44 -9.50 -4.15 -7.33
N GLU A 45 -10.18 -4.59 -8.37
CA GLU A 45 -11.27 -3.88 -9.03
C GLU A 45 -12.48 -4.81 -9.22
N ILE A 46 -13.66 -4.21 -9.35
CA ILE A 46 -14.90 -4.94 -9.60
C ILE A 46 -15.29 -4.66 -11.04
N GLU A 47 -15.35 -5.71 -11.85
CA GLU A 47 -15.89 -5.64 -13.20
C GLU A 47 -17.32 -6.17 -13.20
N VAL A 48 -18.20 -5.45 -13.89
CA VAL A 48 -19.60 -5.86 -14.08
C VAL A 48 -19.78 -6.27 -15.53
N ASP A 49 -20.22 -7.51 -15.76
CA ASP A 49 -20.53 -7.99 -17.11
C ASP A 49 -21.75 -7.22 -17.65
N PRO A 50 -21.62 -6.47 -18.77
CA PRO A 50 -22.70 -5.65 -19.31
C PRO A 50 -23.88 -6.46 -19.87
N LYS A 51 -23.72 -7.77 -20.10
CA LYS A 51 -24.77 -8.66 -20.62
C LYS A 51 -25.47 -9.45 -19.52
N THR A 52 -24.74 -9.86 -18.49
CA THR A 52 -25.25 -10.75 -17.43
C THR A 52 -25.43 -10.06 -16.08
N GLU A 53 -24.99 -8.79 -15.95
CA GLU A 53 -24.98 -8.00 -14.71
C GLU A 53 -24.23 -8.67 -13.54
N ARG A 54 -23.42 -9.68 -13.83
CA ARG A 54 -22.62 -10.38 -12.82
C ARG A 54 -21.38 -9.58 -12.47
N GLU A 55 -21.11 -9.48 -11.18
CA GLU A 55 -19.90 -8.88 -10.65
C GLU A 55 -18.76 -9.90 -10.56
N THR A 56 -17.57 -9.51 -10.98
CA THR A 56 -16.32 -10.27 -10.84
C THR A 56 -15.28 -9.38 -10.17
N ILE A 57 -14.65 -9.90 -9.12
CA ILE A 57 -13.54 -9.21 -8.46
C ILE A 57 -12.23 -9.64 -9.12
N ILE A 58 -11.50 -8.69 -9.67
CA ILE A 58 -10.19 -8.91 -10.29
C ILE A 58 -9.11 -8.37 -9.35
N VAL A 59 -8.20 -9.24 -8.91
CA VAL A 59 -7.05 -8.87 -8.09
C VAL A 59 -5.80 -8.86 -8.97
N THR A 60 -5.14 -7.71 -9.08
CA THR A 60 -4.01 -7.50 -10.00
C THR A 60 -2.65 -7.45 -9.31
N GLU A 61 -2.60 -7.06 -8.04
CA GLU A 61 -1.37 -6.94 -7.25
C GLU A 61 -1.60 -7.52 -5.85
N LEU A 62 -0.63 -8.25 -5.30
CA LEU A 62 -0.70 -8.86 -3.97
C LEU A 62 0.27 -8.17 -2.99
N PRO A 63 -0.04 -8.19 -1.68
CA PRO A 63 0.90 -7.72 -0.66
C PRO A 63 2.21 -8.53 -0.72
N TYR A 64 3.30 -7.88 -0.31
CA TYR A 64 4.62 -8.51 -0.31
C TYR A 64 4.67 -9.75 0.62
N GLN A 65 5.32 -10.82 0.16
CA GLN A 65 5.47 -12.12 0.84
C GLN A 65 4.17 -12.93 1.06
N VAL A 66 3.11 -12.61 0.32
CA VAL A 66 1.90 -13.44 0.24
C VAL A 66 2.06 -14.55 -0.79
#